data_AF-A0A9E2K8T6-F1
#
_entry.id   AF-A0A9E2K8T6-F1
#
_cell.length_a   1.000
_cell.length_b   1.000
_cell.length_c   1.000
_cell.angle_alpha   90.00
_cell.angle_beta   90.00
_cell.angle_gamma   90.00
#
_symmetry.space_group_name_H-M   'P 1'
#
loop_
_entity.id
_entity.type
_entity.pdbx_description
1 polymer ?
#
loop_
_entity_poly.entity_id
_entity_poly.type
_entity_poly.pdbx_seq_one_letter_code
_entity_poly.pdbx_strand_id
1 'polypeptide(L)'
;ASVDGKEIEGGYANGISYEVGSNRMVDGLDAALEGMKVEESKKFNAPLVGMKEGETGEVEVTLKAVKKRELPELNDEFAKLASEFETLKELEADVRERLTRLKSMEQGAQARDNLLKLLLDTVEIPVPENLVNDEVHDHLEKENRLEDETHRKEVTEEVTRSVRGDFLLDAIVKSEEVQVSEAELTEYLIRTAARYQMTPDQFVQQITQAGQVATLMAEVARTKGLAVVLERVSVKDASGNKVDLSALAPKKTEEAQA
;
A
#
# COMPACT_ATOMS: atom_id res chain seq x y z
N ALA A 1 5.95 33.96 19.22
CA ALA A 1 4.75 33.48 19.93
C ALA A 1 4.94 33.68 21.41
N SER A 2 3.91 34.14 22.11
CA SER A 2 3.94 34.45 23.53
C SER A 2 2.65 34.01 24.23
N VAL A 3 2.73 33.80 25.54
CA VAL A 3 1.61 33.44 26.42
C VAL A 3 1.67 34.36 27.62
N ASP A 4 0.58 35.08 27.90
CA ASP A 4 0.53 36.10 28.97
C ASP A 4 1.70 37.10 28.91
N GLY A 5 2.13 37.47 27.69
CA GLY A 5 3.24 38.39 27.45
C GLY A 5 4.64 37.80 27.63
N LYS A 6 4.79 36.50 27.92
CA LYS A 6 6.09 35.81 27.98
C LYS A 6 6.32 35.02 26.70
N GLU A 7 7.48 35.22 26.07
CA GLU A 7 7.90 34.41 24.94
C GLU A 7 8.07 32.94 25.36
N ILE A 8 7.64 32.02 24.48
CA ILE A 8 7.83 30.59 24.69
C ILE A 8 9.12 30.12 24.02
N GLU A 9 9.78 29.14 24.62
CA GLU A 9 10.97 28.51 24.06
C GLU A 9 10.62 27.84 22.72
N GLY A 10 11.39 28.14 21.67
CA GLY A 10 11.08 27.70 20.30
C GLY A 10 9.95 28.48 19.61
N GLY A 11 9.33 29.46 20.27
CA GLY A 11 8.24 30.29 19.73
C GLY A 11 8.68 31.43 18.82
N TYR A 12 9.98 31.56 18.54
CA TYR A 12 10.54 32.56 17.64
C TYR A 12 11.19 31.88 16.44
N ALA A 13 10.81 32.31 15.24
CA ALA A 13 11.46 31.90 14.02
C ALA A 13 11.50 33.05 13.02
N ASN A 14 12.57 33.10 12.22
CA ASN A 14 12.81 34.19 11.28
C ASN A 14 13.24 33.62 9.92
N GLY A 15 12.78 34.25 8.83
CA GLY A 15 13.16 33.87 7.47
C GLY A 15 12.51 32.58 6.96
N ILE A 16 11.42 32.13 7.59
CA ILE A 16 10.68 30.95 7.15
C ILE A 16 9.99 31.23 5.82
N SER A 17 10.16 30.32 4.86
CA SER A 17 9.32 30.26 3.65
C SER A 17 8.09 29.41 3.97
N TYR A 18 6.91 29.99 3.78
CA TYR A 18 5.63 29.35 4.08
C TYR A 18 4.74 29.37 2.84
N GLU A 19 4.12 28.23 2.53
CA GLU A 19 3.12 28.13 1.47
C GLU A 19 1.74 28.43 2.05
N VAL A 20 1.16 29.57 1.62
CA VAL A 20 -0.17 30.01 2.06
C VAL A 20 -1.21 28.98 1.62
N GLY A 21 -2.08 28.58 2.55
CA GLY A 21 -3.11 27.55 2.38
C GLY A 21 -2.63 26.14 2.73
N SER A 22 -1.35 25.96 3.14
CA SER A 22 -0.83 24.64 3.51
C SER A 22 -1.31 24.16 4.87
N ASN A 23 -1.74 25.07 5.76
CA ASN A 23 -2.09 24.79 7.16
C ASN A 23 -1.03 23.96 7.93
N ARG A 24 0.27 24.11 7.60
CA ARG A 24 1.36 23.29 8.17
C ARG A 24 2.10 23.89 9.35
N MET A 25 1.85 25.15 9.70
CA MET A 25 2.67 25.87 10.69
C MET A 25 1.91 26.17 11.97
N VAL A 26 0.91 27.06 11.92
CA VAL A 26 0.05 27.40 13.06
C VAL A 26 -1.35 27.70 12.54
N ASP A 27 -2.36 27.21 13.25
CA ASP A 27 -3.76 27.46 12.91
C ASP A 27 -4.07 28.96 12.91
N GLY A 28 -4.78 29.42 11.88
CA GLY A 28 -5.11 30.85 11.72
C GLY A 28 -4.03 31.70 11.04
N LEU A 29 -2.82 31.15 10.80
CA LEU A 29 -1.76 31.86 10.08
C LEU A 29 -2.18 32.26 8.66
N ASP A 30 -2.86 31.38 7.92
CA ASP A 30 -3.33 31.66 6.56
C ASP A 30 -4.29 32.86 6.52
N ALA A 31 -5.26 32.90 7.44
CA ALA A 31 -6.21 34.01 7.55
C ALA A 31 -5.52 35.32 8.00
N ALA A 32 -4.49 35.23 8.85
CA ALA A 32 -3.71 36.40 9.24
C ALA A 32 -2.95 36.98 8.05
N LEU A 33 -2.30 36.14 7.25
CA LEU A 33 -1.51 36.52 6.08
C LEU A 33 -2.37 37.09 4.93
N GLU A 34 -3.65 36.70 4.84
CA GLU A 34 -4.54 37.20 3.81
C GLU A 34 -4.70 38.73 3.87
N GLY A 35 -4.51 39.37 2.71
CA GLY A 35 -4.58 40.83 2.56
C GLY A 35 -3.43 41.62 3.20
N MET A 36 -2.45 40.99 3.85
CA MET A 36 -1.29 41.68 4.39
C MET A 36 -0.42 42.27 3.27
N LYS A 37 0.16 43.44 3.54
CA LYS A 37 1.22 44.04 2.71
C LYS A 37 2.59 43.60 3.20
N VAL A 38 3.58 43.67 2.31
CA VAL A 38 4.98 43.45 2.68
C VAL A 38 5.41 44.48 3.73
N GLU A 39 6.19 44.04 4.72
CA GLU A 39 6.57 44.72 5.96
C GLU A 39 5.44 44.95 6.97
N GLU A 40 4.23 44.42 6.74
CA GLU A 40 3.14 44.46 7.71
C GLU A 40 3.33 43.39 8.79
N SER A 41 2.98 43.73 10.03
CA SER A 41 2.90 42.81 11.16
C SER A 41 1.46 42.66 11.62
N LYS A 42 1.02 41.42 11.88
CA LYS A 42 -0.27 41.13 12.49
C LYS A 42 -0.10 40.19 13.68
N LYS A 43 -0.97 40.38 14.67
CA LYS A 43 -1.09 39.52 15.83
C LYS A 43 -2.40 38.75 15.76
N PHE A 44 -2.36 37.47 16.09
CA PHE A 44 -3.53 36.62 16.18
C PHE A 44 -3.33 35.55 17.26
N ASN A 45 -4.42 35.02 17.79
CA ASN A 45 -4.37 33.94 18.78
C ASN A 45 -4.50 32.60 18.09
N ALA A 46 -3.68 31.64 18.49
CA ALA A 46 -3.70 30.29 17.96
C ALA A 46 -3.37 29.25 19.03
N PRO A 47 -3.88 28.01 18.92
CA PRO A 47 -3.41 26.91 19.75
C PRO A 47 -1.93 26.63 19.46
N LEU A 48 -1.11 26.51 20.51
CA LEU A 48 0.32 26.24 20.38
C LEU A 48 0.67 24.86 20.94
N VAL A 49 1.65 24.21 20.34
CA VAL A 49 2.13 22.89 20.78
C VAL A 49 2.59 22.97 22.25
N GLY A 50 2.10 22.03 23.07
CA GLY A 50 2.41 21.98 24.51
C GLY A 50 1.41 22.72 25.42
N MET A 51 0.39 23.38 24.86
CA MET A 51 -0.72 23.95 25.62
C MET A 51 -1.83 22.93 25.88
N LYS A 52 -2.69 23.22 26.87
CA LYS A 52 -3.90 22.43 27.07
C LYS A 52 -4.91 22.72 25.95
N GLU A 53 -5.74 21.73 25.68
CA GLU A 53 -6.83 21.87 24.71
C GLU A 53 -7.75 23.06 25.09
N GLY A 54 -7.94 23.99 24.17
CA GLY A 54 -8.71 25.23 24.37
C GLY A 54 -7.90 26.44 24.87
N GLU A 55 -6.62 26.28 25.23
CA GLU A 55 -5.72 27.41 25.49
C GLU A 55 -5.07 27.90 24.18
N THR A 56 -4.86 29.21 24.05
CA THR A 56 -4.23 29.84 22.89
C THR A 56 -3.10 30.77 23.30
N GLY A 57 -2.06 30.86 22.48
CA GLY A 57 -1.02 31.89 22.61
C GLY A 57 -1.15 32.97 21.52
N GLU A 58 -0.54 34.13 21.78
CA GLU A 58 -0.43 35.21 20.80
C GLU A 58 0.72 34.93 19.83
N VAL A 59 0.44 34.95 18.54
CA VAL A 59 1.42 34.82 17.47
C VAL A 59 1.49 36.16 16.74
N GLU A 60 2.69 36.72 16.69
CA GLU A 60 3.01 37.87 15.85
C GLU A 60 3.73 37.38 14.60
N VAL A 61 3.21 37.74 13.43
CA VAL A 61 3.80 37.44 12.13
C VAL A 61 4.13 38.73 11.42
N THR A 62 5.32 38.80 10.82
CA THR A 62 5.76 39.90 9.97
C THR A 62 6.00 39.40 8.55
N LEU A 63 5.28 39.95 7.58
CA LEU A 63 5.36 39.52 6.18
C LEU A 63 6.53 40.19 5.48
N LYS A 64 7.63 39.47 5.25
CA LYS A 64 8.84 40.03 4.62
C LYS A 64 8.85 40.03 3.10
N ALA A 65 8.22 39.04 2.49
CA ALA A 65 8.16 38.93 1.03
C ALA A 65 6.99 38.03 0.64
N VAL A 66 6.32 38.41 -0.46
CA VAL A 66 5.33 37.56 -1.12
C VAL A 66 5.93 37.11 -2.44
N LYS A 67 5.98 35.79 -2.63
CA LYS A 67 6.37 35.18 -3.91
C LYS A 67 5.19 34.38 -4.43
N LYS A 68 4.94 34.47 -5.72
CA LYS A 68 3.96 33.64 -6.42
C LYS A 68 4.70 32.48 -7.07
N ARG A 69 4.24 31.24 -6.86
CA ARG A 69 4.70 30.09 -7.67
C ARG A 69 4.01 30.19 -9.02
N GLU A 70 4.80 30.39 -10.07
CA GLU A 70 4.32 30.29 -11.44
C GLU A 70 4.62 28.88 -11.92
N LEU A 71 3.57 28.13 -12.25
CA LEU A 71 3.73 26.82 -12.85
C LEU A 71 4.24 27.01 -14.28
N PRO A 72 5.28 26.27 -14.70
CA PRO A 72 5.70 26.28 -16.08
C PRO A 72 4.56 25.78 -16.97
N GLU A 73 4.51 26.29 -18.21
CA GLU A 73 3.61 25.75 -19.20
C GLU A 73 3.96 24.29 -19.50
N LEU A 74 2.94 23.44 -19.65
CA LEU A 74 3.13 22.05 -20.00
C LEU A 74 3.46 21.95 -21.50
N ASN A 75 4.75 21.98 -21.83
CA ASN A 75 5.28 21.96 -23.19
C ASN A 75 6.61 21.17 -23.27
N ASP A 76 7.26 21.16 -24.43
CA ASP A 76 8.51 20.42 -24.64
C ASP A 76 9.67 20.92 -23.76
N GLU A 77 9.72 22.22 -23.45
CA GLU A 77 10.73 22.77 -22.54
C GLU A 77 10.51 22.28 -21.10
N PHE A 78 9.25 22.14 -20.67
CA PHE A 78 8.95 21.48 -19.40
C PHE A 78 9.37 20.01 -19.40
N ALA A 79 9.13 19.27 -20.48
CA ALA A 79 9.52 17.88 -20.58
C ALA A 79 11.03 17.68 -20.42
N LYS A 80 11.83 18.50 -21.11
CA LYS A 80 13.31 18.49 -21.00
C LYS A 80 13.81 18.88 -19.61
N LEU A 81 13.12 19.79 -18.93
CA LEU A 81 13.50 20.23 -17.59
C LEU A 81 13.15 19.19 -16.52
N ALA A 82 12.00 18.52 -16.67
CA ALA A 82 11.44 17.64 -15.64
C ALA A 82 11.77 16.15 -15.84
N SER A 83 12.32 15.77 -16.99
CA SER A 83 12.51 14.36 -17.36
C SER A 83 13.68 14.15 -18.34
N GLU A 84 13.87 12.91 -18.77
CA GLU A 84 14.84 12.52 -19.80
C GLU A 84 14.30 12.65 -21.24
N PHE A 85 13.06 13.12 -21.41
CA PHE A 85 12.39 13.21 -22.71
C PHE A 85 12.55 14.58 -23.37
N GLU A 86 12.57 14.60 -24.70
CA GLU A 86 12.74 15.83 -25.50
C GLU A 86 11.41 16.53 -25.76
N THR A 87 10.29 15.81 -25.71
CA THR A 87 8.95 16.34 -26.00
C THR A 87 7.96 16.00 -24.91
N LEU A 88 6.93 16.85 -24.75
CA LEU A 88 5.82 16.59 -23.85
C LEU A 88 5.10 15.29 -24.20
N LYS A 89 4.97 14.99 -25.49
CA LYS A 89 4.30 13.78 -25.97
C LYS A 89 4.98 12.50 -25.49
N GLU A 90 6.32 12.48 -25.46
CA GLU A 90 7.10 11.35 -24.95
C GLU A 90 6.92 11.19 -23.44
N LEU A 91 7.00 12.29 -22.68
CA LEU A 91 6.74 12.28 -21.25
C LEU A 91 5.33 11.79 -20.93
N GLU A 92 4.31 12.26 -21.64
CA GLU A 92 2.92 11.80 -21.48
C GLU A 92 2.77 10.32 -21.82
N ALA A 93 3.46 9.83 -22.86
CA ALA A 93 3.42 8.43 -23.25
C ALA A 93 4.04 7.52 -22.17
N ASP A 94 5.21 7.89 -21.64
CA ASP A 94 5.86 7.14 -20.55
C ASP A 94 5.01 7.15 -19.27
N VAL A 95 4.49 8.32 -18.86
CA VAL A 95 3.60 8.41 -17.70
C VAL A 95 2.36 7.53 -17.90
N ARG A 96 1.76 7.56 -19.09
CA ARG A 96 0.61 6.71 -19.42
C ARG A 96 0.98 5.23 -19.36
N GLU A 97 2.13 4.82 -19.87
CA GLU A 97 2.60 3.44 -19.81
C GLU A 97 2.82 2.98 -18.36
N ARG A 98 3.51 3.80 -17.54
CA ARG A 98 3.76 3.52 -16.12
C ARG A 98 2.46 3.36 -15.34
N LEU A 99 1.52 4.28 -15.53
CA LEU A 99 0.20 4.22 -14.88
C LEU A 99 -0.62 3.02 -15.37
N THR A 100 -0.55 2.71 -16.67
CA THR A 100 -1.24 1.54 -17.24
C THR A 100 -0.71 0.25 -16.64
N ARG A 101 0.62 0.07 -16.58
CA ARG A 101 1.25 -1.10 -15.96
C ARG A 101 0.87 -1.23 -14.49
N LEU A 102 0.91 -0.13 -13.73
CA LEU A 102 0.51 -0.13 -12.33
C LEU A 102 -0.97 -0.54 -12.16
N LYS A 103 -1.86 0.03 -12.97
CA LYS A 103 -3.29 -0.28 -12.92
C LYS A 103 -3.60 -1.71 -13.37
N SER A 104 -2.91 -2.23 -14.38
CA SER A 104 -3.05 -3.63 -14.76
C SER A 104 -2.65 -4.57 -13.62
N MET A 105 -1.52 -4.32 -12.94
CA MET A 105 -1.10 -5.12 -11.78
C MET A 105 -2.13 -5.08 -10.64
N GLU A 106 -2.67 -3.89 -10.35
CA GLU A 106 -3.72 -3.70 -9.33
C GLU A 106 -5.01 -4.46 -9.71
N GLN A 107 -5.46 -4.34 -10.96
CA GLN A 107 -6.62 -5.07 -11.47
C GLN A 107 -6.40 -6.59 -11.43
N GLY A 108 -5.20 -7.06 -11.73
CA GLY A 108 -4.85 -8.48 -11.64
C GLY A 108 -4.91 -9.02 -10.21
N ALA A 109 -4.44 -8.25 -9.23
CA ALA A 109 -4.57 -8.61 -7.81
C ALA A 109 -6.05 -8.65 -7.39
N GLN A 110 -6.81 -7.59 -7.69
CA GLN A 110 -8.25 -7.53 -7.39
C GLN A 110 -9.04 -8.67 -8.06
N ALA A 111 -8.69 -9.04 -9.29
CA ALA A 111 -9.33 -10.14 -9.99
C ALA A 111 -9.08 -11.49 -9.31
N ARG A 112 -7.86 -11.73 -8.80
CA ARG A 112 -7.54 -12.93 -8.00
C ARG A 112 -8.33 -12.98 -6.71
N ASP A 113 -8.37 -11.86 -5.97
CA ASP A 113 -9.10 -11.77 -4.69
C ASP A 113 -10.60 -11.99 -4.89
N ASN A 114 -11.17 -11.37 -5.93
CA ASN A 114 -12.58 -11.53 -6.28
C ASN A 114 -12.90 -12.96 -6.72
N LEU A 115 -12.01 -13.62 -7.47
CA LEU A 115 -12.17 -15.02 -7.85
C LEU A 115 -12.15 -15.93 -6.62
N LEU A 116 -11.17 -15.78 -5.74
CA LEU A 116 -11.09 -16.56 -4.51
C LEU A 116 -12.34 -16.37 -3.63
N LYS A 117 -12.77 -15.12 -3.46
CA LYS A 117 -14.00 -14.81 -2.72
C LYS A 117 -15.21 -15.49 -3.37
N LEU A 118 -15.40 -15.35 -4.68
CA LEU A 118 -16.52 -15.96 -5.39
C LEU A 118 -16.54 -17.48 -5.20
N LEU A 119 -15.38 -18.15 -5.29
CA LEU A 119 -15.28 -19.59 -5.09
C LEU A 119 -15.64 -19.99 -3.64
N LEU A 120 -15.16 -19.26 -2.65
CA LEU A 120 -15.48 -19.50 -1.23
C LEU A 120 -16.94 -19.25 -0.87
N ASP A 121 -17.60 -18.31 -1.57
CA ASP A 121 -19.02 -18.01 -1.40
C ASP A 121 -19.91 -19.05 -2.11
N THR A 122 -19.38 -19.72 -3.14
CA THR A 122 -20.13 -20.70 -3.95
C THR A 122 -19.98 -22.13 -3.45
N VAL A 123 -18.86 -22.47 -2.80
CA VAL A 123 -18.52 -23.84 -2.37
C VAL A 123 -18.49 -23.94 -0.85
N GLU A 124 -19.28 -24.86 -0.32
CA GLU A 124 -19.20 -25.23 1.10
C GLU A 124 -17.97 -26.13 1.32
N ILE A 125 -17.07 -25.67 2.18
CA ILE A 125 -15.82 -26.37 2.51
C ILE A 125 -15.81 -26.56 4.03
N PRO A 126 -16.02 -27.80 4.52
CA PRO A 126 -15.99 -28.07 5.94
C PRO A 126 -14.56 -27.92 6.47
N VAL A 127 -14.40 -27.19 7.58
CA VAL A 127 -13.12 -27.06 8.28
C VAL A 127 -13.23 -27.73 9.65
N PRO A 128 -12.25 -28.55 10.06
CA PRO A 128 -12.22 -29.12 11.39
C PRO A 128 -12.16 -28.02 12.48
N GLU A 129 -13.11 -28.03 13.41
CA GLU A 129 -13.17 -27.02 14.49
C GLU A 129 -11.90 -26.99 15.34
N ASN A 130 -11.30 -28.15 15.61
CA ASN A 130 -10.05 -28.22 16.39
C ASN A 130 -8.91 -27.45 15.71
N LEU A 131 -8.79 -27.56 14.37
CA LEU A 131 -7.77 -26.84 13.62
C LEU A 131 -7.97 -25.33 13.73
N VAL A 132 -9.21 -24.86 13.63
CA VAL A 132 -9.53 -23.43 13.81
C VAL A 132 -9.22 -22.99 15.24
N ASN A 133 -9.62 -23.77 16.24
CA ASN A 133 -9.43 -23.43 17.64
C ASN A 133 -7.94 -23.33 18.02
N ASP A 134 -7.12 -24.26 17.52
CA ASP A 134 -5.67 -24.26 17.75
C ASP A 134 -5.03 -23.00 17.13
N GLU A 135 -5.36 -22.68 15.87
CA GLU A 135 -4.79 -21.53 15.17
C GLU A 135 -5.25 -20.19 15.79
N VAL A 136 -6.52 -20.10 16.24
CA VAL A 136 -7.05 -18.94 16.98
C VAL A 136 -6.33 -18.79 18.33
N HIS A 137 -6.07 -19.90 19.03
CA HIS A 137 -5.33 -19.87 20.28
C HIS A 137 -3.91 -19.32 20.07
N ASP A 138 -3.19 -19.86 19.10
CA ASP A 138 -1.82 -19.44 18.76
C ASP A 138 -1.76 -17.98 18.33
N HIS A 139 -2.75 -17.50 17.58
CA HIS A 139 -2.86 -16.10 17.18
C HIS A 139 -3.02 -15.19 18.41
N LEU A 140 -3.98 -15.50 19.29
CA LEU A 140 -4.27 -14.69 20.48
C LEU A 140 -3.16 -14.76 21.53
N GLU A 141 -2.45 -15.87 21.62
CA GLU A 141 -1.28 -16.03 22.50
C GLU A 141 -0.16 -15.07 22.08
N LYS A 142 0.16 -15.00 20.78
CA LYS A 142 1.18 -14.07 20.24
C LYS A 142 0.87 -12.61 20.54
N GLU A 143 -0.42 -12.27 20.63
CA GLU A 143 -0.88 -10.92 20.97
C GLU A 143 -1.04 -10.68 22.48
N ASN A 144 -0.92 -11.70 23.33
CA ASN A 144 -1.29 -11.66 24.75
C ASN A 144 -2.77 -11.25 24.99
N ARG A 145 -3.69 -11.71 24.13
CA ARG A 145 -5.13 -11.36 24.15
C ARG A 145 -6.05 -12.57 24.30
N LEU A 146 -5.58 -13.63 24.96
CA LEU A 146 -6.32 -14.89 25.13
C LEU A 146 -7.71 -14.71 25.79
N GLU A 147 -7.87 -13.73 26.67
CA GLU A 147 -9.12 -13.46 27.40
C GLU A 147 -10.09 -12.52 26.65
N ASP A 148 -9.70 -11.97 25.50
CA ASP A 148 -10.53 -11.05 24.73
C ASP A 148 -11.55 -11.81 23.87
N GLU A 149 -12.76 -11.99 24.38
CA GLU A 149 -13.82 -12.72 23.68
C GLU A 149 -14.30 -12.05 22.39
N THR A 150 -14.25 -10.71 22.32
CA THR A 150 -14.69 -9.99 21.12
C THR A 150 -13.68 -10.19 20.00
N HIS A 151 -12.40 -9.98 20.31
CA HIS A 151 -11.30 -10.23 19.38
C HIS A 151 -11.21 -11.70 18.98
N ARG A 152 -11.45 -12.63 19.91
CA ARG A 152 -11.50 -14.07 19.60
C ARG A 152 -12.52 -14.39 18.51
N LYS A 153 -13.71 -13.78 18.51
CA LYS A 153 -14.71 -14.02 17.46
C LYS A 153 -14.22 -13.52 16.10
N GLU A 154 -13.66 -12.32 16.05
CA GLU A 154 -13.08 -11.74 14.82
C GLU A 154 -11.97 -12.63 14.26
N VAL A 155 -11.02 -13.03 15.11
CA VAL A 155 -9.92 -13.94 14.74
C VAL A 155 -10.45 -15.31 14.31
N THR A 156 -11.50 -15.84 14.95
CA THR A 156 -12.12 -17.12 14.56
C THR A 156 -12.71 -17.06 13.15
N GLU A 157 -13.41 -15.97 12.81
CA GLU A 157 -13.95 -15.78 11.46
C GLU A 157 -12.83 -15.66 10.41
N GLU A 158 -11.78 -14.90 10.72
CA GLU A 158 -10.61 -14.73 9.85
C GLU A 158 -9.87 -16.05 9.61
N VAL A 159 -9.52 -16.77 10.68
CA VAL A 159 -8.83 -18.07 10.64
C VAL A 159 -9.66 -19.09 9.88
N THR A 160 -10.97 -19.19 10.19
CA THR A 160 -11.87 -20.12 9.48
C THR A 160 -11.86 -19.84 7.98
N ARG A 161 -11.95 -18.55 7.60
CA ARG A 161 -11.92 -18.15 6.19
C ARG A 161 -10.57 -18.46 5.54
N SER A 162 -9.46 -18.23 6.24
CA SER A 162 -8.11 -18.51 5.77
C SER A 162 -7.91 -20.01 5.51
N VAL A 163 -8.25 -20.87 6.48
CA VAL A 163 -8.13 -22.33 6.34
C VAL A 163 -9.05 -22.87 5.23
N ARG A 164 -10.26 -22.33 5.08
CA ARG A 164 -11.13 -22.64 3.94
C ARG A 164 -10.47 -22.28 2.61
N GLY A 165 -9.86 -21.09 2.53
CA GLY A 165 -9.10 -20.63 1.38
C GLY A 165 -7.96 -21.58 1.02
N ASP A 166 -7.19 -22.00 2.01
CA ASP A 166 -6.09 -22.93 1.84
C ASP A 166 -6.55 -24.29 1.28
N PHE A 167 -7.60 -24.87 1.85
CA PHE A 167 -8.15 -26.13 1.34
C PHE A 167 -8.67 -26.03 -0.09
N LEU A 168 -9.34 -24.92 -0.42
CA LEU A 168 -9.79 -24.65 -1.78
C LEU A 168 -8.61 -24.58 -2.75
N LEU A 169 -7.57 -23.80 -2.39
CA LEU A 169 -6.41 -23.59 -3.24
C LEU A 169 -5.59 -24.88 -3.38
N ASP A 170 -5.45 -25.68 -2.33
CA ASP A 170 -4.81 -27.00 -2.39
C ASP A 170 -5.58 -27.96 -3.30
N ALA A 171 -6.91 -27.94 -3.25
CA ALA A 171 -7.74 -28.71 -4.16
C ALA A 171 -7.57 -28.26 -5.62
N ILE A 172 -7.46 -26.94 -5.88
CA ILE A 172 -7.17 -26.40 -7.21
C ILE A 172 -5.78 -26.84 -7.67
N VAL A 173 -4.74 -26.70 -6.84
CA VAL A 173 -3.37 -27.13 -7.13
C VAL A 173 -3.34 -28.60 -7.54
N LYS A 174 -4.04 -29.45 -6.80
CA LYS A 174 -4.14 -30.88 -7.09
C LYS A 174 -4.92 -31.15 -8.39
N SER A 175 -6.06 -30.48 -8.58
CA SER A 175 -6.93 -30.71 -9.75
C SER A 175 -6.33 -30.21 -11.06
N GLU A 176 -5.55 -29.13 -11.00
CA GLU A 176 -4.88 -28.52 -12.15
C GLU A 176 -3.45 -29.05 -12.34
N GLU A 177 -3.04 -30.02 -11.51
CA GLU A 177 -1.70 -30.63 -11.54
C GLU A 177 -0.57 -29.59 -11.56
N VAL A 178 -0.72 -28.55 -10.72
CA VAL A 178 0.15 -27.38 -10.75
C VAL A 178 1.57 -27.77 -10.36
N GLN A 179 2.51 -27.53 -11.27
CA GLN A 179 3.94 -27.68 -11.02
C GLN A 179 4.60 -26.32 -10.88
N VAL A 180 5.38 -26.13 -9.82
CA VAL A 180 6.18 -24.91 -9.61
C VAL A 180 7.57 -25.15 -10.18
N SER A 181 7.98 -24.31 -11.13
CA SER A 181 9.34 -24.33 -11.67
C SER A 181 10.32 -23.66 -10.72
N GLU A 182 11.61 -24.01 -10.85
CA GLU A 182 12.69 -23.35 -10.09
C GLU A 182 12.75 -21.84 -10.37
N ALA A 183 12.46 -21.43 -11.61
CA ALA A 183 12.42 -20.02 -12.00
C ALA A 183 11.30 -19.26 -11.27
N GLU A 184 10.10 -19.83 -11.18
CA GLU A 184 8.96 -19.23 -10.47
C GLU A 184 9.23 -19.13 -8.95
N LEU A 185 9.82 -20.18 -8.36
CA LEU A 185 10.23 -20.17 -6.96
C LEU A 185 11.29 -19.09 -6.70
N THR A 186 12.28 -18.98 -7.58
CA THR A 186 13.34 -17.96 -7.47
C THR A 186 12.77 -16.55 -7.59
N GLU A 187 11.87 -16.30 -8.54
CA GLU A 187 11.22 -15.00 -8.69
C GLU A 187 10.39 -14.64 -7.44
N TYR A 188 9.64 -15.60 -6.91
CA TYR A 188 8.88 -15.43 -5.68
C TYR A 188 9.78 -15.08 -4.49
N LEU A 189 10.89 -15.80 -4.33
CA LEU A 189 11.89 -15.57 -3.29
C LEU A 189 12.50 -14.16 -3.38
N ILE A 190 12.93 -13.73 -4.57
CA ILE A 190 13.51 -12.40 -4.79
C ILE A 190 12.49 -11.32 -4.43
N ARG A 191 11.25 -11.46 -4.91
CA ARG A 191 10.18 -10.49 -4.65
C ARG A 191 9.83 -10.40 -3.17
N THR A 192 9.78 -11.53 -2.48
CA THR A 192 9.41 -11.59 -1.07
C THR A 192 10.55 -11.08 -0.19
N ALA A 193 11.80 -11.48 -0.46
CA ALA A 193 12.98 -10.98 0.23
C ALA A 193 13.08 -9.44 0.16
N ALA A 194 12.79 -8.86 -1.01
CA ALA A 194 12.77 -7.40 -1.18
C ALA A 194 11.74 -6.69 -0.29
N ARG A 195 10.55 -7.31 -0.06
CA ARG A 195 9.54 -6.77 0.87
C ARG A 195 10.02 -6.76 2.31
N TYR A 196 10.78 -7.77 2.70
CA TYR A 196 11.42 -7.87 4.01
C TYR A 196 12.75 -7.09 4.11
N GLN A 197 13.15 -6.38 3.04
CA GLN A 197 14.43 -5.66 2.97
C GLN A 197 15.66 -6.57 3.20
N MET A 198 15.55 -7.84 2.80
CA MET A 198 16.59 -8.86 2.92
C MET A 198 17.17 -9.24 1.56
N THR A 199 18.39 -9.77 1.55
CA THR A 199 18.89 -10.46 0.34
C THR A 199 18.17 -11.80 0.15
N PRO A 200 18.06 -12.32 -1.08
CA PRO A 200 17.46 -13.64 -1.32
C PRO A 200 18.10 -14.75 -0.48
N ASP A 201 19.44 -14.75 -0.37
CA ASP A 201 20.17 -15.75 0.42
C ASP A 201 19.83 -15.71 1.91
N GLN A 202 19.74 -14.50 2.50
CA GLN A 202 19.35 -14.33 3.90
C GLN A 202 17.93 -14.83 4.15
N PHE A 203 17.01 -14.52 3.24
CA PHE A 203 15.61 -14.93 3.34
C PHE A 203 15.46 -16.46 3.24
N VAL A 204 16.17 -17.10 2.29
CA VAL A 204 16.19 -18.56 2.16
C VAL A 204 16.76 -19.23 3.42
N GLN A 205 17.84 -18.68 3.99
CA GLN A 205 18.41 -19.20 5.23
C GLN A 205 17.39 -19.13 6.38
N GLN A 206 16.67 -18.01 6.52
CA GLN A 206 15.67 -17.83 7.57
C GLN A 206 14.50 -18.82 7.43
N ILE A 207 13.94 -18.96 6.23
CA ILE A 207 12.85 -19.91 5.97
C ILE A 207 13.31 -21.35 6.21
N THR A 208 14.53 -21.69 5.80
CA THR A 208 15.10 -23.03 6.01
C THR A 208 15.28 -23.32 7.50
N GLN A 209 15.84 -22.38 8.26
CA GLN A 209 16.01 -22.51 9.71
C GLN A 209 14.67 -22.61 10.46
N ALA A 210 13.64 -21.92 9.96
CA ALA A 210 12.28 -21.99 10.49
C ALA A 210 11.52 -23.26 10.05
N GLY A 211 12.09 -24.09 9.17
CA GLY A 211 11.40 -25.28 8.62
C GLY A 211 10.23 -24.96 7.69
N GLN A 212 10.14 -23.73 7.18
CA GLN A 212 8.99 -23.22 6.44
C GLN A 212 9.08 -23.39 4.91
N VAL A 213 10.09 -24.11 4.42
CA VAL A 213 10.31 -24.31 2.98
C VAL A 213 9.09 -24.96 2.30
N ALA A 214 8.48 -25.96 2.95
CA ALA A 214 7.29 -26.63 2.41
C ALA A 214 6.09 -25.68 2.32
N THR A 215 5.87 -24.85 3.34
CA THR A 215 4.81 -23.83 3.36
C THR A 215 5.01 -22.80 2.25
N LEU A 216 6.24 -22.35 2.05
CA LEU A 216 6.58 -21.44 0.96
C LEU A 216 6.26 -22.06 -0.41
N MET A 217 6.69 -23.31 -0.63
CA MET A 217 6.40 -24.01 -1.89
C MET A 217 4.90 -24.18 -2.12
N ALA A 218 4.13 -24.49 -1.08
CA ALA A 218 2.68 -24.56 -1.15
C ALA A 218 2.07 -23.20 -1.51
N GLU A 219 2.54 -22.10 -0.92
CA GLU A 219 2.06 -20.75 -1.22
C GLU A 219 2.29 -20.37 -2.70
N VAL A 220 3.47 -20.69 -3.24
CA VAL A 220 3.77 -20.47 -4.67
C VAL A 220 2.86 -21.31 -5.56
N ALA A 221 2.66 -22.59 -5.21
CA ALA A 221 1.78 -23.48 -5.95
C ALA A 221 0.33 -22.98 -5.93
N ARG A 222 -0.21 -22.60 -4.76
CA ARG A 222 -1.56 -22.04 -4.59
C ARG A 222 -1.76 -20.77 -5.39
N THR A 223 -0.79 -19.85 -5.35
CA THR A 223 -0.80 -18.62 -6.14
C THR A 223 -0.86 -18.91 -7.64
N LYS A 224 -0.06 -19.88 -8.11
CA LYS A 224 -0.06 -20.32 -9.51
C LYS A 224 -1.38 -21.00 -9.89
N GLY A 225 -1.91 -21.88 -9.04
CA GLY A 225 -3.16 -22.58 -9.28
C GLY A 225 -4.34 -21.64 -9.47
N LEU A 226 -4.48 -20.62 -8.61
CA LEU A 226 -5.52 -19.61 -8.77
C LEU A 226 -5.34 -18.80 -10.07
N ALA A 227 -4.10 -18.50 -10.46
CA ALA A 227 -3.82 -17.80 -11.70
C ALA A 227 -4.22 -18.63 -12.95
N VAL A 228 -3.96 -19.94 -12.94
CA VAL A 228 -4.40 -20.86 -14.02
C VAL A 228 -5.92 -20.86 -14.16
N VAL A 229 -6.66 -20.86 -13.05
CA VAL A 229 -8.12 -20.78 -13.09
C VAL A 229 -8.57 -19.42 -13.60
N LEU A 230 -7.92 -18.32 -13.17
CA LEU A 230 -8.26 -16.96 -13.57
C LEU A 230 -8.12 -16.74 -15.09
N GLU A 231 -7.18 -17.40 -15.77
CA GLU A 231 -7.03 -17.34 -17.24
C GLU A 231 -8.29 -17.81 -18.00
N ARG A 232 -9.14 -18.63 -17.36
CA ARG A 232 -10.36 -19.19 -17.96
C ARG A 232 -11.59 -18.32 -17.67
N VAL A 233 -11.44 -17.23 -16.92
CA VAL A 233 -12.54 -16.37 -16.48
C VAL A 233 -12.51 -15.03 -17.20
N SER A 234 -13.69 -14.52 -17.57
CA SER A 234 -13.80 -13.17 -18.13
C SER A 234 -13.83 -12.13 -17.02
N VAL A 235 -12.78 -11.32 -16.92
CA VAL A 235 -12.69 -10.21 -15.97
C VAL A 235 -13.16 -8.92 -16.65
N LYS A 236 -13.99 -8.15 -15.93
CA LYS A 236 -14.48 -6.84 -16.36
C LYS A 236 -14.18 -5.78 -15.31
N ASP A 237 -13.91 -4.56 -15.76
CA ASP A 237 -13.80 -3.41 -14.87
C ASP A 237 -15.19 -2.90 -14.43
N ALA A 238 -15.22 -1.89 -13.57
CA ALA A 238 -16.46 -1.29 -13.06
C ALA A 238 -17.33 -0.65 -14.16
N SER A 239 -16.76 -0.34 -15.33
CA SER A 239 -17.48 0.19 -16.49
C SER A 239 -17.93 -0.91 -17.46
N GLY A 240 -17.61 -2.18 -17.18
CA GLY A 240 -17.95 -3.33 -18.00
C GLY A 240 -16.95 -3.65 -19.11
N ASN A 241 -15.82 -2.94 -19.19
CA ASN A 241 -14.79 -3.22 -20.19
C ASN A 241 -14.01 -4.48 -19.80
N LYS A 242 -13.61 -5.27 -20.80
CA LYS A 242 -12.77 -6.44 -20.58
C LYS A 242 -11.39 -6.01 -20.08
N VAL A 243 -10.96 -6.58 -18.95
CA VAL A 243 -9.60 -6.42 -18.44
C VAL A 243 -8.73 -7.52 -19.03
N ASP A 244 -7.65 -7.15 -19.71
CA ASP A 244 -6.67 -8.11 -20.21
C ASP A 244 -5.61 -8.39 -19.14
N LEU A 245 -5.64 -9.60 -18.60
CA LEU A 245 -4.69 -10.08 -17.60
C LEU A 245 -3.61 -10.97 -18.20
N SER A 246 -3.54 -11.13 -19.53
CA SER A 246 -2.58 -12.01 -20.20
C SER A 246 -1.13 -11.63 -19.90
N ALA A 247 -0.83 -10.33 -19.75
CA ALA A 247 0.48 -9.84 -19.36
C ALA A 247 0.89 -10.22 -17.92
N LEU A 248 -0.08 -10.65 -17.09
CA LEU A 248 0.12 -11.06 -15.69
C LEU A 248 -0.03 -12.57 -15.48
N ALA A 249 -0.30 -13.31 -16.56
CA ALA A 249 -0.38 -14.76 -16.53
C ALA A 249 0.99 -15.36 -16.19
N PRO A 250 1.05 -16.45 -15.39
CA PRO A 250 2.29 -17.19 -15.22
C PRO A 250 2.83 -17.60 -16.59
N LYS A 251 4.11 -17.34 -16.84
CA LYS A 251 4.74 -17.76 -18.09
C LYS A 251 4.67 -19.28 -18.15
N LYS A 252 4.00 -19.81 -19.17
CA LYS A 252 4.01 -21.26 -19.41
C LYS A 252 5.46 -21.67 -19.62
N THR A 253 5.95 -22.56 -18.76
CA THR A 253 7.15 -23.34 -19.07
C THR A 253 6.81 -24.09 -20.34
N GLU A 254 7.43 -23.75 -21.48
CA GLU A 254 7.40 -24.66 -22.62
C GLU A 254 7.98 -25.97 -22.12
N GLU A 255 7.13 -26.99 -22.03
CA GLU A 255 7.61 -28.37 -22.00
C GLU A 255 8.53 -28.49 -23.20
N ALA A 256 9.82 -28.71 -22.95
CA ALA A 256 10.76 -29.08 -23.99
C ALA A 256 10.19 -30.33 -24.67
N GLN A 257 9.54 -30.13 -25.80
CA GLN A 257 9.12 -31.22 -26.66
C GLN A 257 10.39 -31.82 -27.28
N ALA A 258 10.60 -33.10 -26.94
CA ALA A 258 11.59 -34.05 -27.47
C ALA A 258 13.02 -33.99 -26.92
#